data_AF-A0A7C7CGB8-F1
#
_entry.id   AF-A0A7C7CGB8-F1
#
_cell.length_a   1.000
_cell.length_b   1.000
_cell.length_c   1.000
_cell.angle_alpha   90.00
_cell.angle_beta   90.00
_cell.angle_gamma   90.00
#
_symmetry.space_group_name_H-M   'P 1'
#
loop_
_entity.id
_entity.type
_entity.pdbx_description
1 polymer ?
#
loop_
_entity_poly.entity_id
_entity_poly.type
_entity_poly.pdbx_seq_one_letter_code
_entity_poly.pdbx_strand_id
1 'polypeptide(L)'
;MKARQNKETGKDDVAKAAAYLQERFKRLSSQFNNDYLHDVCKIDSLLNEAIEDLTKRSYTEFERNLQDKEKPDSSSYFTQTGYVIQAGKSKNRKLISRVKGDFFFHSRRRLVDFKETRLSAQKELLQDAATWLFAEINKIIEDSPEYITVYYEIEDLESKSGDSLILKAFKFRKRTWSNLTGKPISIKIPFRELLSYHLPNRVQLAVYNLFKIYGRQGFQHISGIQALYVHMNKSFKVIEGKLIRGDFSHKFLAEEQEKAQSIGKKNQRALTSETHGNGAIKPSHGNESGENKPLESSTEEIEVQDLYNEQIPVELSRVVSESLAKIIDLINEDLGRVDINGLLSRRKSLSTNSGERLRKKIKEIPGLWYKNQTLFINSALMELMLIAAQNQFGVIVYKVVKGISETFDNNVT
;
A
#
# COMPACT_ATOMS: atom_id res chain seq x y z
N MET A 1 -12.22 -27.87 -59.82
CA MET A 1 -12.32 -26.79 -58.81
C MET A 1 -13.07 -27.33 -57.59
N LYS A 2 -12.36 -27.82 -56.57
CA LYS A 2 -12.98 -28.22 -55.29
C LYS A 2 -12.99 -27.00 -54.37
N ALA A 3 -14.17 -26.68 -53.86
CA ALA A 3 -14.42 -25.56 -52.97
C ALA A 3 -13.42 -25.57 -51.80
N ARG A 4 -12.69 -24.45 -51.65
CA ARG A 4 -11.91 -24.12 -50.47
C ARG A 4 -12.90 -23.87 -49.31
N GLN A 5 -13.36 -24.92 -48.65
CA GLN A 5 -13.77 -24.80 -47.25
C GLN A 5 -12.48 -24.69 -46.41
N ASN A 6 -11.83 -23.51 -46.44
CA ASN A 6 -10.78 -23.14 -45.49
C ASN A 6 -11.51 -22.48 -44.31
N LYS A 7 -11.74 -23.21 -43.21
CA LYS A 7 -10.81 -23.32 -42.07
C LYS A 7 -10.41 -21.96 -41.51
N GLU A 8 -11.34 -21.37 -40.75
CA GLU A 8 -11.07 -20.35 -39.71
C GLU A 8 -10.18 -20.86 -38.56
N THR A 9 -9.71 -22.11 -38.61
CA THR A 9 -9.05 -22.81 -37.50
C THR A 9 -7.58 -22.41 -37.25
N GLY A 10 -7.05 -21.41 -37.97
CA GLY A 10 -5.64 -21.06 -37.95
C GLY A 10 -5.19 -20.13 -36.80
N LYS A 11 -6.04 -19.14 -36.50
CA LYS A 11 -5.91 -18.25 -35.34
C LYS A 11 -6.40 -18.90 -34.04
N ASP A 12 -7.03 -20.07 -34.15
CA ASP A 12 -7.70 -20.76 -33.06
C ASP A 12 -6.69 -21.25 -32.00
N ASP A 13 -5.56 -21.86 -32.38
CA ASP A 13 -4.56 -22.35 -31.41
C ASP A 13 -3.85 -21.21 -30.66
N VAL A 14 -3.59 -20.08 -31.33
CA VAL A 14 -3.01 -18.88 -30.70
C VAL A 14 -4.04 -18.23 -29.76
N ALA A 15 -5.29 -18.09 -30.20
CA ALA A 15 -6.37 -17.56 -29.38
C ALA A 15 -6.63 -18.45 -28.15
N LYS A 16 -6.61 -19.78 -28.31
CA LYS A 16 -6.69 -20.76 -27.22
C LYS A 16 -5.54 -20.63 -26.24
N ALA A 17 -4.30 -20.51 -26.72
CA ALA A 17 -3.13 -20.31 -25.87
C ALA A 17 -3.20 -18.99 -25.10
N ALA A 18 -3.61 -17.90 -25.76
CA ALA A 18 -3.80 -16.59 -25.13
C ALA A 18 -4.92 -16.62 -24.07
N ALA A 19 -6.07 -17.22 -24.40
CA ALA A 19 -7.19 -17.37 -23.47
C ALA A 19 -6.80 -18.23 -22.25
N TYR A 20 -6.07 -19.33 -22.46
CA TYR A 20 -5.53 -20.16 -21.39
C TYR A 20 -4.64 -19.36 -20.43
N LEU A 21 -3.67 -18.59 -20.97
CA LEU A 21 -2.78 -17.77 -20.15
C LEU A 21 -3.53 -16.67 -19.41
N GLN A 22 -4.48 -16.00 -20.06
CA GLN A 22 -5.32 -14.98 -19.45
C GLN A 22 -6.11 -15.54 -18.26
N GLU A 23 -6.75 -16.69 -18.44
CA GLU A 23 -7.51 -17.34 -17.38
C GLU A 23 -6.60 -17.77 -16.22
N ARG A 24 -5.47 -18.41 -16.53
CA ARG A 24 -4.49 -18.84 -15.51
C ARG A 24 -3.94 -17.65 -14.73
N PHE A 25 -3.58 -16.56 -15.39
CA PHE A 25 -3.03 -15.38 -14.71
C PHE A 25 -4.08 -14.61 -13.92
N LYS A 26 -5.34 -14.58 -14.39
CA LYS A 26 -6.45 -14.02 -13.60
C LYS A 26 -6.64 -14.79 -12.30
N ARG A 27 -6.66 -16.13 -12.36
CA ARG A 27 -6.77 -16.99 -11.17
C ARG A 27 -5.57 -16.82 -10.24
N LEU A 28 -4.36 -16.82 -10.79
CA LEU A 28 -3.11 -16.62 -10.06
C LEU A 28 -3.06 -15.27 -9.35
N SER A 29 -3.44 -14.18 -10.02
CA SER A 29 -3.56 -12.85 -9.41
C SER A 29 -4.56 -12.86 -8.26
N SER A 30 -5.76 -13.42 -8.48
CA SER A 30 -6.79 -13.49 -7.44
C SER A 30 -6.33 -14.28 -6.21
N GLN A 31 -5.69 -15.44 -6.40
CA GLN A 31 -5.16 -16.24 -5.30
C GLN A 31 -4.03 -15.52 -4.57
N PHE A 32 -3.09 -14.95 -5.32
CA PHE A 32 -1.98 -14.18 -4.73
C PHE A 32 -2.49 -13.02 -3.86
N ASN A 33 -3.51 -12.32 -4.33
CA ASN A 33 -4.12 -11.22 -3.60
C ASN A 33 -4.80 -11.70 -2.31
N ASN A 34 -5.61 -12.75 -2.41
CA ASN A 34 -6.42 -13.23 -1.29
C ASN A 34 -5.57 -13.92 -0.22
N ASP A 35 -4.62 -14.76 -0.64
CA ASP A 35 -3.89 -15.65 0.27
C ASP A 35 -2.67 -14.95 0.90
N TYR A 36 -2.17 -13.87 0.30
CA TYR A 36 -0.95 -13.20 0.76
C TYR A 36 -1.11 -11.70 0.94
N LEU A 37 -1.46 -10.95 -0.10
CA LEU A 37 -1.47 -9.48 -0.01
C LEU A 37 -2.51 -8.95 0.96
N HIS A 38 -3.70 -9.55 0.97
CA HIS A 38 -4.76 -9.21 1.89
C HIS A 38 -4.28 -9.32 3.34
N ASP A 39 -3.67 -10.45 3.71
CA ASP A 39 -3.24 -10.72 5.08
C ASP A 39 -2.06 -9.84 5.50
N VAL A 40 -1.10 -9.59 4.60
CA VAL A 40 0.00 -8.65 4.84
C VAL A 40 -0.54 -7.24 5.11
N CYS A 41 -1.50 -6.76 4.31
CA CYS A 41 -2.10 -5.43 4.49
C CYS A 41 -2.99 -5.35 5.73
N LYS A 42 -3.74 -6.42 6.04
CA LYS A 42 -4.59 -6.51 7.23
C LYS A 42 -3.79 -6.32 8.51
N ILE A 43 -2.56 -6.85 8.55
CA ILE A 43 -1.67 -6.65 9.71
C ILE A 43 -1.39 -5.16 9.95
N ASP A 44 -1.10 -4.38 8.90
CA ASP A 44 -0.86 -2.94 8.98
C ASP A 44 -2.13 -2.16 9.36
N SER A 45 -3.27 -2.53 8.77
CA SER A 45 -4.58 -1.91 9.08
C SER A 45 -4.96 -2.08 10.56
N LEU A 46 -4.77 -3.28 11.12
CA LEU A 46 -5.09 -3.55 12.52
C LEU A 46 -4.25 -2.71 13.50
N LEU A 47 -2.99 -2.38 13.15
CA LEU A 47 -2.19 -1.47 13.97
C LEU A 47 -2.78 -0.05 13.92
N ASN A 48 -3.11 0.44 12.73
CA ASN A 48 -3.68 1.78 12.56
C ASN A 48 -5.02 1.92 13.28
N GLU A 49 -5.91 0.94 13.13
CA GLU A 49 -7.21 0.90 13.82
C GLU A 49 -7.03 0.92 15.34
N ALA A 50 -6.09 0.15 15.88
CA ALA A 50 -5.81 0.14 17.30
C ALA A 50 -5.31 1.50 17.81
N ILE A 51 -4.46 2.20 17.05
CA ILE A 51 -3.97 3.54 17.42
C ILE A 51 -5.09 4.60 17.26
N GLU A 52 -5.94 4.48 16.26
CA GLU A 52 -7.09 5.36 16.05
C GLU A 52 -8.12 5.22 17.17
N ASP A 53 -8.42 3.99 17.58
CA ASP A 53 -9.29 3.69 18.72
C ASP A 53 -8.74 4.30 20.02
N LEU A 54 -7.43 4.14 20.29
CA LEU A 54 -6.79 4.81 21.44
C LEU A 54 -6.91 6.33 21.38
N THR A 55 -6.79 6.90 20.18
CA THR A 55 -6.96 8.34 19.95
C THR A 55 -8.38 8.77 20.29
N LYS A 56 -9.39 8.09 19.73
CA LYS A 56 -10.81 8.36 20.00
C LYS A 56 -11.14 8.26 21.49
N ARG A 57 -10.73 7.18 22.15
CA ARG A 57 -10.92 6.99 23.60
C ARG A 57 -10.33 8.12 24.43
N SER A 58 -9.17 8.63 24.04
CA SER A 58 -8.52 9.75 24.74
C SER A 58 -9.38 11.02 24.71
N TYR A 59 -9.97 11.33 23.55
CA TYR A 59 -10.87 12.48 23.42
C TYR A 59 -12.20 12.26 24.15
N THR A 60 -12.80 11.07 24.06
CA THR A 60 -14.02 10.71 24.80
C THR A 60 -13.85 10.84 26.32
N GLU A 61 -12.69 10.48 26.86
CA GLU A 61 -12.40 10.66 28.29
C GLU A 61 -12.37 12.14 28.70
N PHE A 62 -11.89 13.04 27.84
CA PHE A 62 -11.97 14.48 28.11
C PHE A 62 -13.40 15.01 28.04
N GLU A 63 -14.19 14.50 27.09
CA GLU A 63 -15.59 14.91 26.92
C GLU A 63 -16.47 14.48 28.10
N ARG A 64 -16.31 13.26 28.61
CA ARG A 64 -17.02 12.79 29.82
C ARG A 64 -16.78 13.70 31.02
N ASN A 65 -15.52 14.11 31.21
CA ASN A 65 -15.13 15.01 32.31
C ASN A 65 -15.60 16.48 32.13
N LEU A 66 -16.08 16.85 30.94
CA LEU A 66 -16.76 18.13 30.69
C LEU A 66 -18.22 18.08 31.16
N GLN A 67 -18.94 17.00 30.85
CA GLN A 67 -20.35 16.82 31.21
C GLN A 67 -20.57 16.84 32.74
N ASP A 68 -19.61 16.33 33.51
CA ASP A 68 -19.65 16.34 34.98
C ASP A 68 -19.51 17.75 35.61
N LYS A 69 -19.16 18.79 34.82
CA LYS A 69 -18.91 20.15 35.32
C LYS A 69 -20.00 21.17 35.04
N GLU A 70 -21.05 20.83 34.28
CA GLU A 70 -22.09 21.80 33.86
C GLU A 70 -23.07 22.22 34.97
N LYS A 71 -22.97 21.69 36.20
CA LYS A 71 -23.75 22.20 37.35
C LYS A 71 -22.84 22.94 38.34
N PRO A 72 -22.68 24.27 38.24
CA PRO A 72 -22.05 25.05 39.28
C PRO A 72 -22.96 25.09 40.51
N ASP A 73 -22.46 24.67 41.68
CA ASP A 73 -23.15 24.83 42.96
C ASP A 73 -23.14 26.32 43.35
N SER A 74 -24.32 26.93 43.40
CA SER A 74 -24.53 28.37 43.58
C SER A 74 -24.17 28.89 44.97
N SER A 75 -23.80 28.00 45.91
CA SER A 75 -23.60 28.33 47.33
C SER A 75 -22.14 28.64 47.73
N SER A 76 -21.14 28.47 46.87
CA SER A 76 -19.69 28.47 47.25
C SER A 76 -18.90 29.80 47.12
N TYR A 77 -19.57 30.96 47.05
CA TYR A 77 -18.99 32.11 46.34
C TYR A 77 -17.79 32.86 46.97
N PHE A 78 -17.56 32.89 48.29
CA PHE A 78 -16.62 33.90 48.85
C PHE A 78 -15.42 33.44 49.69
N THR A 79 -15.35 32.20 50.18
CA THR A 79 -14.13 31.65 50.83
C THR A 79 -13.64 30.36 50.19
N GLN A 80 -14.49 29.74 49.36
CA GLN A 80 -14.19 28.51 48.62
C GLN A 80 -13.66 28.76 47.21
N THR A 81 -13.81 29.95 46.64
CA THR A 81 -13.45 30.24 45.23
C THR A 81 -11.97 29.96 44.94
N GLY A 82 -11.04 30.36 45.81
CA GLY A 82 -9.61 30.05 45.64
C GLY A 82 -9.28 28.54 45.73
N TYR A 83 -9.84 27.85 46.73
CA TYR A 83 -9.66 26.41 46.94
C TYR A 83 -10.37 25.57 45.87
N VAL A 84 -11.55 25.96 45.40
CA VAL A 84 -12.30 25.30 44.32
C VAL A 84 -11.59 25.50 42.98
N ILE A 85 -11.01 26.68 42.72
CA ILE A 85 -10.17 26.92 41.54
C ILE A 85 -8.88 26.09 41.61
N GLN A 86 -8.19 26.03 42.76
CA GLN A 86 -6.99 25.21 42.91
C GLN A 86 -7.29 23.70 42.87
N ALA A 87 -8.37 23.24 43.51
CA ALA A 87 -8.82 21.85 43.48
C ALA A 87 -9.27 21.44 42.07
N GLY A 88 -9.97 22.32 41.35
CA GLY A 88 -10.32 22.14 39.94
C GLY A 88 -9.08 22.03 39.04
N LYS A 89 -8.09 22.90 39.23
CA LYS A 89 -6.79 22.83 38.52
C LYS A 89 -6.05 21.53 38.82
N SER A 90 -6.04 21.08 40.08
CA SER A 90 -5.42 19.81 40.50
C SER A 90 -6.12 18.60 39.90
N LYS A 91 -7.46 18.55 39.92
CA LYS A 91 -8.28 17.51 39.28
C LYS A 91 -8.04 17.45 37.77
N ASN A 92 -8.01 18.61 37.09
CA ASN A 92 -7.75 18.68 35.65
C ASN A 92 -6.35 18.20 35.28
N ARG A 93 -5.32 18.54 36.06
CA ARG A 93 -3.96 18.03 35.86
C ARG A 93 -3.87 16.52 36.01
N LYS A 94 -4.54 15.95 37.03
CA LYS A 94 -4.60 14.50 37.23
C LYS A 94 -5.29 13.80 36.06
N LEU A 95 -6.41 14.35 35.59
CA LEU A 95 -7.12 13.84 34.41
C LEU A 95 -6.21 13.81 33.18
N ILE A 96 -5.55 14.95 32.87
CA ILE A 96 -4.64 15.05 31.72
C ILE A 96 -3.50 14.04 31.85
N SER A 97 -2.86 13.97 33.02
CA SER A 97 -1.75 13.03 33.25
C SER A 97 -2.19 11.58 33.06
N ARG A 98 -3.40 11.23 33.48
CA ARG A 98 -3.98 9.89 33.31
C ARG A 98 -4.22 9.59 31.83
N VAL A 99 -5.02 10.41 31.14
CA VAL A 99 -5.37 10.20 29.71
C VAL A 99 -4.10 10.17 28.85
N LYS A 100 -3.17 11.09 29.09
CA LYS A 100 -1.87 11.15 28.42
C LYS A 100 -1.04 9.89 28.68
N GLY A 101 -0.95 9.47 29.94
CA GLY A 101 -0.22 8.27 30.36
C GLY A 101 -0.77 7.01 29.70
N ASP A 102 -2.08 6.84 29.75
CA ASP A 102 -2.80 5.69 29.17
C ASP A 102 -2.59 5.63 27.65
N PHE A 103 -2.76 6.75 26.94
CA PHE A 103 -2.57 6.81 25.48
C PHE A 103 -1.16 6.36 25.08
N PHE A 104 -0.11 6.94 25.67
CA PHE A 104 1.27 6.62 25.29
C PHE A 104 1.71 5.24 25.77
N PHE A 105 1.25 4.79 26.94
CA PHE A 105 1.51 3.45 27.43
C PHE A 105 0.92 2.39 26.49
N HIS A 106 -0.36 2.53 26.14
CA HIS A 106 -1.02 1.58 25.25
C HIS A 106 -0.48 1.66 23.83
N SER A 107 -0.17 2.86 23.31
CA SER A 107 0.47 3.03 22.00
C SER A 107 1.82 2.31 21.93
N ARG A 108 2.66 2.47 22.96
CA ARG A 108 3.94 1.77 23.08
C ARG A 108 3.74 0.25 23.08
N ARG A 109 2.79 -0.24 23.89
CA ARG A 109 2.48 -1.67 23.97
C ARG A 109 2.05 -2.23 22.60
N ARG A 110 1.23 -1.50 21.84
CA ARG A 110 0.80 -1.90 20.50
C ARG A 110 1.96 -1.94 19.50
N LEU A 111 2.87 -0.96 19.53
CA LEU A 111 4.05 -0.98 18.66
C LEU A 111 5.04 -2.08 19.01
N VAL A 112 5.25 -2.37 20.29
CA VAL A 112 6.10 -3.50 20.72
C VAL A 112 5.51 -4.82 20.26
N ASP A 113 4.21 -5.05 20.52
CA ASP A 113 3.50 -6.25 20.05
C ASP A 113 3.59 -6.38 18.53
N PHE A 114 3.30 -5.31 17.79
CA PHE A 114 3.41 -5.31 16.33
C PHE A 114 4.81 -5.68 15.84
N LYS A 115 5.86 -5.11 16.44
CA LYS A 115 7.25 -5.39 16.09
C LYS A 115 7.64 -6.85 16.39
N GLU A 116 7.25 -7.37 17.55
CA GLU A 116 7.69 -8.68 18.03
C GLU A 116 6.92 -9.83 17.38
N THR A 117 5.61 -9.66 17.15
CA THR A 117 4.76 -10.73 16.62
C THR A 117 4.46 -10.53 15.14
N ARG A 118 3.92 -9.36 14.77
CA ARG A 118 3.27 -9.19 13.47
C ARG A 118 4.22 -8.86 12.32
N LEU A 119 5.29 -8.11 12.60
CA LEU A 119 6.30 -7.77 11.58
C LEU A 119 7.05 -9.01 11.09
N SER A 120 7.27 -9.99 11.97
CA SER A 120 7.87 -11.28 11.61
C SER A 120 6.93 -12.08 10.69
N ALA A 121 5.64 -12.12 11.01
CA ALA A 121 4.63 -12.77 10.17
C ALA A 121 4.52 -12.11 8.79
N GLN A 122 4.55 -10.78 8.68
CA GLN A 122 4.57 -10.09 7.38
C GLN A 122 5.79 -10.47 6.54
N LYS A 123 6.97 -10.55 7.16
CA LYS A 123 8.19 -10.98 6.47
C LYS A 123 8.03 -12.39 5.91
N GLU A 124 7.53 -13.32 6.71
CA GLU A 124 7.30 -14.72 6.31
C GLU A 124 6.28 -14.80 5.17
N LEU A 125 5.12 -14.14 5.32
CA LEU A 125 4.10 -14.05 4.28
C LEU A 125 4.65 -13.51 2.96
N LEU A 126 5.48 -12.47 2.97
CA LEU A 126 6.10 -11.94 1.75
C LEU A 126 7.10 -12.92 1.12
N GLN A 127 7.85 -13.67 1.94
CA GLN A 127 8.77 -14.71 1.44
C GLN A 127 8.02 -15.88 0.80
N ASP A 128 6.94 -16.31 1.45
CA ASP A 128 6.08 -17.39 0.97
C ASP A 128 5.34 -16.96 -0.30
N ALA A 129 4.81 -15.73 -0.33
CA ALA A 129 4.16 -15.16 -1.51
C ALA A 129 5.06 -15.20 -2.75
N ALA A 130 6.30 -14.71 -2.64
CA ALA A 130 7.25 -14.75 -3.75
C ALA A 130 7.60 -16.19 -4.17
N THR A 131 7.80 -17.08 -3.19
CA THR A 131 8.15 -18.48 -3.45
C THR A 131 7.02 -19.23 -4.15
N TRP A 132 5.80 -19.08 -3.64
CA TRP A 132 4.58 -19.64 -4.21
C TRP A 132 4.35 -19.14 -5.63
N LEU A 133 4.45 -17.82 -5.86
CA LEU A 133 4.22 -17.23 -7.18
C LEU A 133 5.21 -17.78 -8.21
N PHE A 134 6.50 -17.89 -7.86
CA PHE A 134 7.49 -18.47 -8.76
C PHE A 134 7.26 -19.95 -9.04
N ALA A 135 6.82 -20.72 -8.03
CA ALA A 135 6.47 -22.12 -8.21
C ALA A 135 5.27 -22.27 -9.16
N GLU A 136 4.23 -21.45 -8.98
CA GLU A 136 3.02 -21.52 -9.80
C GLU A 136 3.27 -21.07 -11.25
N ILE A 137 4.14 -20.09 -11.47
CA ILE A 137 4.59 -19.72 -12.82
C ILE A 137 5.36 -20.87 -13.49
N ASN A 138 6.21 -21.58 -12.75
CA ASN A 138 6.90 -22.75 -13.30
C ASN A 138 5.92 -23.86 -13.67
N LYS A 139 4.88 -24.12 -12.85
CA LYS A 139 3.82 -25.07 -13.21
C LYS A 139 3.09 -24.66 -14.49
N ILE A 140 2.76 -23.38 -14.66
CA ILE A 140 2.14 -22.89 -15.90
C ILE A 140 3.02 -23.19 -17.12
N ILE A 141 4.35 -23.05 -17.00
CA ILE A 141 5.30 -23.39 -18.06
C ILE A 141 5.33 -24.90 -18.32
N GLU A 142 5.41 -25.71 -17.27
CA GLU A 142 5.48 -27.18 -17.35
C GLU A 142 4.21 -27.79 -17.95
N ASP A 143 3.04 -27.32 -17.52
CA ASP A 143 1.72 -27.75 -18.00
C ASP A 143 1.44 -27.30 -19.43
N SER A 144 2.17 -26.31 -19.94
CA SER A 144 1.97 -25.79 -21.29
C SER A 144 2.48 -26.75 -22.37
N PRO A 145 1.84 -26.79 -23.56
CA PRO A 145 2.28 -27.63 -24.65
C PRO A 145 3.68 -27.24 -25.13
N GLU A 146 4.46 -28.23 -25.57
CA GLU A 146 5.83 -28.00 -26.07
C GLU A 146 5.82 -27.11 -27.31
N TYR A 147 4.87 -27.34 -28.22
CA TYR A 147 4.67 -26.56 -29.43
C TYR A 147 3.20 -26.19 -29.63
N ILE A 148 2.97 -25.02 -30.21
CA ILE A 148 1.67 -24.67 -30.82
C ILE A 148 1.86 -24.49 -32.32
N THR A 149 0.81 -24.78 -33.11
CA THR A 149 0.87 -24.65 -34.57
C THR A 149 0.12 -23.39 -34.97
N VAL A 150 0.81 -22.47 -35.65
CA VAL A 150 0.20 -21.26 -36.18
C VAL A 150 0.10 -21.37 -37.68
N TYR A 151 -1.09 -21.08 -38.20
CA TYR A 151 -1.35 -21.04 -39.63
C TYR A 151 -1.36 -19.58 -40.09
N TYR A 152 -0.61 -19.31 -41.14
CA TYR A 152 -0.48 -17.98 -41.74
C TYR A 152 -1.16 -17.96 -43.10
N GLU A 153 -1.73 -16.81 -43.43
CA GLU A 153 -2.18 -16.52 -44.79
C GLU A 153 -0.99 -16.09 -45.67
N ILE A 154 -1.20 -16.04 -46.99
CA ILE A 154 -0.11 -15.70 -47.93
C ILE A 154 0.29 -14.23 -47.74
N GLU A 155 -0.70 -13.40 -47.43
CA GLU A 155 -0.65 -11.97 -47.15
C GLU A 155 0.23 -11.68 -45.91
N ASP A 156 0.16 -12.53 -44.89
CA ASP A 156 0.99 -12.41 -43.67
C ASP A 156 2.50 -12.59 -43.95
N LEU A 157 2.84 -13.24 -45.07
CA LEU A 157 4.21 -13.54 -45.49
C LEU A 157 4.71 -12.58 -46.57
N GLU A 158 4.03 -11.48 -46.82
CA GLU A 158 4.57 -10.43 -47.66
C GLU A 158 5.82 -9.82 -47.04
N SER A 159 6.80 -9.53 -47.90
CA SER A 159 8.05 -8.92 -47.49
C SER A 159 7.83 -7.44 -47.22
N LYS A 160 8.10 -6.99 -45.99
CA LYS A 160 7.96 -5.59 -45.58
C LYS A 160 9.31 -4.88 -45.68
N SER A 161 9.28 -3.55 -45.81
CA SER A 161 10.48 -2.71 -45.99
C SER A 161 11.47 -2.79 -44.80
N GLY A 162 11.02 -3.21 -43.61
CA GLY A 162 11.87 -3.43 -42.43
C GLY A 162 12.35 -4.87 -42.19
N ASP A 163 11.96 -5.84 -43.02
CA ASP A 163 12.32 -7.24 -42.79
C ASP A 163 13.82 -7.50 -43.06
N SER A 164 14.46 -8.27 -42.19
CA SER A 164 15.84 -8.74 -42.42
C SER A 164 15.92 -9.65 -43.67
N LEU A 165 17.08 -9.71 -44.32
CA LEU A 165 17.28 -10.57 -45.51
C LEU A 165 16.92 -12.04 -45.25
N ILE A 166 17.26 -12.54 -44.04
CA ILE A 166 16.93 -13.90 -43.61
C ILE A 166 15.41 -14.09 -43.53
N LEU A 167 14.70 -13.11 -42.97
CA LEU A 167 13.23 -13.16 -42.86
C LEU A 167 12.56 -13.07 -44.23
N LYS A 168 13.04 -12.20 -45.11
CA LYS A 168 12.55 -12.10 -46.50
C LYS A 168 12.72 -13.43 -47.24
N ALA A 169 13.89 -14.06 -47.12
CA ALA A 169 14.16 -15.37 -47.72
C ALA A 169 13.27 -16.47 -47.12
N PHE A 170 13.06 -16.46 -45.80
CA PHE A 170 12.17 -17.40 -45.11
C PHE A 170 10.72 -17.27 -45.59
N LYS A 171 10.18 -16.04 -45.59
CA LYS A 171 8.84 -15.71 -46.08
C LYS A 171 8.65 -16.13 -47.54
N PHE A 172 9.60 -15.77 -48.40
CA PHE A 172 9.57 -16.15 -49.82
C PHE A 172 9.54 -17.67 -49.98
N ARG A 173 10.43 -18.42 -49.30
CA ARG A 173 10.47 -19.88 -49.36
C ARG A 173 9.14 -20.50 -48.93
N LYS A 174 8.55 -20.02 -47.83
CA LYS A 174 7.25 -20.52 -47.31
C LYS A 174 6.11 -20.24 -48.28
N ARG A 175 6.07 -19.05 -48.87
CA ARG A 175 5.08 -18.67 -49.89
C ARG A 175 5.19 -19.55 -51.15
N THR A 176 6.39 -19.71 -51.70
CA THR A 176 6.61 -20.53 -52.90
C THR A 176 6.25 -21.98 -52.66
N TRP A 177 6.60 -22.52 -51.48
CA TRP A 177 6.23 -23.88 -51.09
C TRP A 177 4.71 -24.08 -50.97
N SER A 178 4.01 -23.10 -50.39
CA SER A 178 2.54 -23.11 -50.30
C SER A 178 1.89 -23.10 -51.68
N ASN A 179 2.37 -22.25 -52.59
CA ASN A 179 1.85 -22.14 -53.95
C ASN A 179 2.07 -23.43 -54.75
N LEU A 180 3.21 -24.10 -54.55
CA LEU A 180 3.53 -25.36 -55.22
C LEU A 180 2.72 -26.54 -54.68
N THR A 181 2.56 -26.63 -53.35
CA THR A 181 1.96 -27.81 -52.69
C THR A 181 0.47 -27.68 -52.43
N GLY A 182 -0.09 -26.46 -52.49
CA GLY A 182 -1.47 -26.15 -52.13
C GLY A 182 -1.80 -26.34 -50.64
N LYS A 183 -0.80 -26.66 -49.79
CA LYS A 183 -0.98 -26.89 -48.35
C LYS A 183 -0.94 -25.56 -47.59
N PRO A 184 -1.71 -25.41 -46.51
CA PRO A 184 -1.69 -24.20 -45.69
C PRO A 184 -0.33 -24.01 -45.02
N ILE A 185 0.07 -22.76 -44.85
CA ILE A 185 1.38 -22.41 -44.28
C ILE A 185 1.30 -22.53 -42.78
N SER A 186 1.86 -23.61 -42.24
CA SER A 186 1.97 -23.83 -40.80
C SER A 186 3.40 -23.62 -40.31
N ILE A 187 3.51 -23.04 -39.13
CA ILE A 187 4.75 -22.89 -38.37
C ILE A 187 4.51 -23.45 -36.97
N LYS A 188 5.39 -24.35 -36.54
CA LYS A 188 5.44 -24.81 -35.15
C LYS A 188 6.24 -23.79 -34.34
N ILE A 189 5.61 -23.24 -33.32
CA ILE A 189 6.21 -22.31 -32.36
C ILE A 189 6.53 -23.11 -31.09
N PRO A 190 7.78 -23.08 -30.57
CA PRO A 190 8.14 -23.72 -29.30
C PRO A 190 7.56 -22.91 -28.13
N PHE A 191 6.29 -23.15 -27.83
CA PHE A 191 5.50 -22.35 -26.90
C PHE A 191 6.04 -22.42 -25.48
N ARG A 192 6.38 -23.62 -24.99
CA ARG A 192 7.00 -23.79 -23.67
C ARG A 192 8.31 -23.02 -23.54
N GLU A 193 9.13 -23.00 -24.60
CA GLU A 193 10.39 -22.24 -24.61
C GLU A 193 10.14 -20.73 -24.59
N LEU A 194 9.13 -20.26 -25.33
CA LEU A 194 8.68 -18.86 -25.29
C LEU A 194 8.26 -18.46 -23.87
N LEU A 195 7.44 -19.26 -23.20
CA LEU A 195 7.01 -18.99 -21.83
C LEU A 195 8.20 -19.00 -20.85
N SER A 196 9.09 -19.98 -20.99
CA SER A 196 10.32 -20.09 -20.18
C SER A 196 11.20 -18.85 -20.30
N TYR A 197 11.17 -18.19 -21.46
CA TYR A 197 11.92 -16.95 -21.68
C TYR A 197 11.23 -15.73 -21.06
N HIS A 198 9.92 -15.57 -21.26
CA HIS A 198 9.20 -14.36 -20.84
C HIS A 198 8.83 -14.35 -19.35
N LEU A 199 8.28 -15.46 -18.84
CA LEU A 199 7.61 -15.46 -17.55
C LEU A 199 8.56 -15.24 -16.37
N PRO A 200 9.66 -15.99 -16.20
CA PRO A 200 10.45 -15.91 -14.97
C PRO A 200 11.00 -14.50 -14.71
N ASN A 201 11.62 -13.88 -15.72
CA ASN A 201 12.24 -12.56 -15.58
C ASN A 201 11.21 -11.44 -15.37
N ARG A 202 10.07 -11.52 -16.07
CA ARG A 202 9.05 -10.47 -15.99
C ARG A 202 8.26 -10.55 -14.69
N VAL A 203 7.92 -11.76 -14.24
CA VAL A 203 7.27 -11.96 -12.94
C VAL A 203 8.21 -11.54 -11.81
N GLN A 204 9.50 -11.88 -11.89
CA GLN A 204 10.50 -11.37 -10.93
C GLN A 204 10.50 -9.85 -10.87
N LEU A 205 10.49 -9.15 -12.01
CA LEU A 205 10.42 -7.70 -12.04
C LEU A 205 9.12 -7.15 -11.42
N ALA A 206 7.99 -7.83 -11.67
CA ALA A 206 6.69 -7.48 -11.08
C ALA A 206 6.73 -7.61 -9.55
N VAL A 207 7.23 -8.73 -9.02
CA VAL A 207 7.40 -8.96 -7.58
C VAL A 207 8.34 -7.94 -6.96
N TYR A 208 9.46 -7.63 -7.62
CA TYR A 208 10.39 -6.60 -7.17
C TYR A 208 9.69 -5.24 -7.02
N ASN A 209 8.92 -4.82 -8.03
CA ASN A 209 8.18 -3.55 -8.00
C ASN A 209 7.10 -3.56 -6.93
N LEU A 210 6.36 -4.67 -6.79
CA LEU A 210 5.36 -4.86 -5.75
C LEU A 210 5.98 -4.68 -4.35
N PHE A 211 7.09 -5.36 -4.06
CA PHE A 211 7.76 -5.23 -2.77
C PHE A 211 8.33 -3.83 -2.53
N LYS A 212 8.77 -3.14 -3.58
CA LYS A 212 9.21 -1.75 -3.48
C LYS A 212 8.05 -0.82 -3.10
N ILE A 213 6.89 -0.99 -3.74
CA ILE A 213 5.68 -0.22 -3.43
C ILE A 213 5.24 -0.52 -2.00
N TYR A 214 5.07 -1.79 -1.64
CA TYR A 214 4.71 -2.21 -0.30
C TYR A 214 5.69 -1.68 0.76
N GLY A 215 7.00 -1.77 0.51
CA GLY A 215 8.01 -1.23 1.41
C GLY A 215 7.88 0.28 1.65
N ARG A 216 7.62 1.05 0.59
CA ARG A 216 7.35 2.49 0.68
C ARG A 216 6.11 2.77 1.53
N GLN A 217 5.04 2.03 1.29
CA GLN A 217 3.77 2.15 2.02
C GLN A 217 3.97 1.88 3.51
N GLY A 218 4.66 0.78 3.87
CA GLY A 218 5.01 0.47 5.25
C GLY A 218 5.75 1.62 5.96
N PHE A 219 6.71 2.27 5.30
CA PHE A 219 7.42 3.42 5.89
C PHE A 219 6.51 4.63 6.10
N GLN A 220 5.60 4.90 5.16
CA GLN A 220 4.62 5.98 5.28
C GLN A 220 3.67 5.74 6.45
N HIS A 221 3.23 4.49 6.67
CA HIS A 221 2.40 4.12 7.83
C HIS A 221 3.08 4.44 9.15
N ILE A 222 4.31 3.96 9.37
CA ILE A 222 5.02 4.18 10.64
C ILE A 222 5.31 5.68 10.85
N SER A 223 5.75 6.38 9.81
CA SER A 223 5.98 7.84 9.87
C SER A 223 4.70 8.61 10.21
N GLY A 224 3.58 8.14 9.68
CA GLY A 224 2.26 8.67 9.98
C GLY A 224 1.85 8.49 11.45
N ILE A 225 2.11 7.31 12.02
CA ILE A 225 1.89 7.04 13.44
C ILE A 225 2.75 7.96 14.32
N GLN A 226 4.01 8.18 13.95
CA GLN A 226 4.89 9.14 14.66
C GLN A 226 4.32 10.56 14.62
N ALA A 227 3.89 11.02 13.45
CA ALA A 227 3.27 12.34 13.30
C ALA A 227 2.03 12.49 14.19
N LEU A 228 1.23 11.42 14.33
CA LEU A 228 0.10 11.38 15.25
C LEU A 228 0.56 11.48 16.71
N TYR A 229 1.61 10.77 17.14
CA TYR A 229 2.13 10.89 18.51
C TYR A 229 2.62 12.30 18.85
N VAL A 230 3.33 12.95 17.93
CA VAL A 230 3.75 14.35 18.07
C VAL A 230 2.52 15.24 18.24
N HIS A 231 1.52 15.05 17.39
CA HIS A 231 0.28 15.82 17.46
C HIS A 231 -0.45 15.60 18.79
N MET A 232 -0.64 14.35 19.21
CA MET A 232 -1.31 14.02 20.48
C MET A 232 -0.58 14.62 21.68
N ASN A 233 0.76 14.57 21.72
CA ASN A 233 1.53 15.21 22.79
C ASN A 233 1.31 16.73 22.83
N LYS A 234 1.24 17.39 21.66
CA LYS A 234 0.94 18.82 21.56
C LYS A 234 -0.50 19.11 21.98
N SER A 235 -1.47 18.33 21.48
CA SER A 235 -2.89 18.48 21.78
C SER A 235 -3.14 18.36 23.28
N PHE A 236 -2.56 17.36 23.95
CA PHE A 236 -2.64 17.23 25.40
C PHE A 236 -2.11 18.46 26.16
N LYS A 237 -1.01 19.08 25.71
CA LYS A 237 -0.48 20.32 26.34
C LYS A 237 -1.43 21.50 26.14
N VAL A 238 -2.05 21.63 24.97
CA VAL A 238 -3.02 22.71 24.68
C VAL A 238 -4.31 22.50 25.49
N ILE A 239 -4.82 21.27 25.53
CA ILE A 239 -5.98 20.88 26.33
C ILE A 239 -5.71 21.17 27.82
N GLU A 240 -4.54 20.80 28.33
CA GLU A 240 -4.13 21.10 29.70
C GLU A 240 -4.15 22.61 29.97
N GLY A 241 -3.54 23.41 29.09
CA GLY A 241 -3.50 24.86 29.22
C GLY A 241 -4.88 25.51 29.20
N LYS A 242 -5.84 24.99 28.42
CA LYS A 242 -7.23 25.49 28.39
C LYS A 242 -8.03 25.02 29.60
N LEU A 243 -7.88 23.76 30.01
CA LEU A 243 -8.52 23.23 31.22
C LEU A 243 -8.07 23.93 32.50
N ILE A 244 -6.81 24.37 32.58
CA ILE A 244 -6.28 25.12 33.74
C ILE A 244 -6.78 26.57 33.75
N ARG A 245 -6.95 27.18 32.57
CA ARG A 245 -7.46 28.56 32.41
C ARG A 245 -8.97 28.67 32.56
N GLY A 246 -9.71 27.59 32.28
CA GLY A 246 -11.17 27.59 32.27
C GLY A 246 -11.78 27.81 30.88
N ASP A 247 -10.96 28.05 29.85
CA ASP A 247 -11.39 28.35 28.48
C ASP A 247 -11.63 27.08 27.64
N PHE A 248 -12.00 25.97 28.27
CA PHE A 248 -12.16 24.68 27.62
C PHE A 248 -13.60 24.47 27.16
N SER A 249 -13.80 24.10 25.89
CA SER A 249 -15.13 23.94 25.29
C SER A 249 -15.24 22.67 24.45
N HIS A 250 -16.47 22.15 24.31
CA HIS A 250 -16.76 21.00 23.44
C HIS A 250 -16.35 21.25 21.99
N LYS A 251 -16.59 22.46 21.47
CA LYS A 251 -16.18 22.85 20.11
C LYS A 251 -14.67 22.73 19.91
N PHE A 252 -13.88 23.23 20.87
CA PHE A 252 -12.42 23.12 20.78
C PHE A 252 -11.94 21.67 20.82
N LEU A 253 -12.56 20.84 21.67
CA LEU A 253 -12.20 19.43 21.77
C LEU A 253 -12.50 18.67 20.48
N ALA A 254 -13.66 18.94 19.86
CA ALA A 254 -14.04 18.37 18.57
C ALA A 254 -13.07 18.78 17.46
N GLU A 255 -12.66 20.06 17.39
CA GLU A 255 -11.66 20.54 16.42
C GLU A 255 -10.31 19.83 16.57
N GLU A 256 -9.85 19.60 17.80
CA GLU A 256 -8.60 18.86 18.05
C GLU A 256 -8.72 17.38 17.70
N GLN A 257 -9.86 16.75 18.00
CA GLN A 257 -10.14 15.38 17.63
C GLN A 257 -10.17 15.21 16.10
N GLU A 258 -10.81 16.15 15.39
CA GLU A 258 -10.85 16.13 13.92
C GLU A 258 -9.45 16.27 13.32
N LYS A 259 -8.60 17.14 13.88
CA LYS A 259 -7.18 17.25 13.45
C LYS A 259 -6.45 15.93 13.64
N ALA A 260 -6.57 15.29 14.81
CA ALA A 260 -5.94 14.01 15.08
C ALA A 260 -6.42 12.92 14.10
N GLN A 261 -7.73 12.85 13.86
CA GLN A 261 -8.32 11.92 12.87
C GLN A 261 -7.88 12.25 11.45
N SER A 262 -7.72 13.53 11.08
CA SER A 262 -7.25 13.92 9.75
C SER A 262 -5.81 13.48 9.50
N ILE A 263 -4.96 13.47 10.54
CA ILE A 263 -3.59 12.92 10.44
C ILE A 263 -3.65 11.42 10.22
N GLY A 264 -4.46 10.69 11.01
CA GLY A 264 -4.70 9.25 10.80
C GLY A 264 -5.21 8.92 9.39
N LYS A 265 -6.19 9.68 8.89
CA LYS A 265 -6.77 9.52 7.55
C LYS A 265 -5.81 9.91 6.43
N LYS A 266 -4.99 10.96 6.60
CA LYS A 266 -3.94 11.32 5.61
C LYS A 266 -2.91 10.21 5.48
N ASN A 267 -2.56 9.56 6.59
CA ASN A 267 -1.67 8.41 6.56
C ASN A 267 -2.28 7.24 5.78
N GLN A 268 -3.62 7.06 5.83
CA GLN A 268 -4.36 6.07 5.04
C GLN A 268 -4.56 6.48 3.56
N ARG A 269 -4.66 7.78 3.24
CA ARG A 269 -4.90 8.29 1.86
C ARG A 269 -3.62 8.51 1.05
N ALA A 270 -2.49 8.83 1.67
CA ALA A 270 -1.20 8.91 0.96
C ALA A 270 -0.78 7.57 0.32
N LEU A 271 -1.49 6.48 0.67
CA LEU A 271 -1.34 5.15 0.10
C LEU A 271 -2.06 4.95 -1.23
N THR A 272 -2.97 5.85 -1.63
CA THR A 272 -3.90 5.64 -2.75
C THR A 272 -3.75 6.64 -3.90
N SER A 273 -3.00 7.73 -3.75
CA SER A 273 -3.03 8.85 -4.72
C SER A 273 -1.70 9.22 -5.41
N GLU A 274 -0.61 8.46 -5.28
CA GLU A 274 0.66 8.81 -5.95
C GLU A 274 1.01 7.92 -7.15
N THR A 275 0.17 7.91 -8.18
CA THR A 275 0.61 7.56 -9.55
C THR A 275 -0.17 8.23 -10.68
N HIS A 276 -0.46 9.53 -10.56
CA HIS A 276 -0.76 10.39 -11.73
C HIS A 276 0.22 11.58 -11.82
N GLY A 277 1.52 11.28 -11.66
CA GLY A 277 2.59 12.21 -12.04
C GLY A 277 3.03 11.94 -13.48
N ASN A 278 2.18 12.30 -14.45
CA ASN A 278 2.59 12.36 -15.84
C ASN A 278 3.71 13.40 -15.99
N GLY A 279 4.87 12.95 -16.48
CA GLY A 279 5.83 13.83 -17.11
C GLY A 279 5.21 14.43 -18.36
N ALA A 280 4.69 15.63 -18.26
CA ALA A 280 4.36 16.47 -19.41
C ALA A 280 4.68 17.92 -19.04
N ILE A 281 5.85 18.37 -19.49
CA ILE A 281 6.12 19.80 -19.68
C ILE A 281 5.10 20.30 -20.70
N LYS A 282 4.29 21.30 -20.36
CA LYS A 282 3.92 22.41 -21.27
C LYS A 282 3.33 23.61 -20.49
N PRO A 283 3.43 24.83 -21.06
CA PRO A 283 3.56 26.07 -20.30
C PRO A 283 2.24 26.81 -20.04
N SER A 284 2.36 27.71 -19.05
CA SER A 284 1.60 28.94 -18.76
C SER A 284 0.70 29.54 -19.85
N HIS A 285 -0.54 29.81 -19.42
CA HIS A 285 -1.49 30.92 -19.69
C HIS A 285 -2.90 30.32 -19.64
N GLY A 286 -3.97 30.90 -19.10
CA GLY A 286 -4.33 32.16 -18.45
C GLY A 286 -5.87 32.13 -18.31
N ASN A 287 -6.39 32.70 -17.21
CA ASN A 287 -7.77 33.09 -16.86
C ASN A 287 -8.99 32.52 -17.63
N GLU A 288 -10.04 32.09 -16.92
CA GLU A 288 -11.20 32.92 -16.56
C GLU A 288 -12.30 32.13 -15.81
N SER A 289 -13.07 32.93 -15.07
CA SER A 289 -14.26 32.75 -14.22
C SER A 289 -15.39 31.84 -14.71
N GLY A 290 -16.21 31.35 -13.76
CA GLY A 290 -17.60 31.00 -14.06
C GLY A 290 -18.36 30.16 -13.03
N GLU A 291 -19.03 30.86 -12.11
CA GLU A 291 -20.35 30.55 -11.52
C GLU A 291 -20.62 29.30 -10.65
N ASN A 292 -21.01 29.62 -9.41
CA ASN A 292 -21.71 28.77 -8.43
C ASN A 292 -23.16 28.51 -8.85
N LYS A 293 -23.63 27.27 -8.66
CA LYS A 293 -25.04 26.98 -8.34
C LYS A 293 -25.10 26.00 -7.15
N PRO A 294 -26.00 26.21 -6.18
CA PRO A 294 -26.17 25.33 -5.04
C PRO A 294 -27.05 24.14 -5.44
N LEU A 295 -26.64 22.92 -5.07
CA LEU A 295 -27.49 21.74 -5.19
C LEU A 295 -27.95 21.31 -3.79
N GLU A 296 -29.26 21.24 -3.65
CA GLU A 296 -30.01 20.92 -2.45
C GLU A 296 -29.71 19.50 -1.94
N SER A 297 -29.80 19.39 -0.62
CA SER A 297 -29.67 18.16 0.16
C SER A 297 -30.87 17.23 -0.06
N SER A 298 -30.61 15.99 -0.44
CA SER A 298 -31.49 14.87 -0.15
C SER A 298 -30.75 13.87 0.74
N THR A 299 -31.22 13.78 1.97
CA THR A 299 -30.80 12.89 3.04
C THR A 299 -31.16 11.45 2.68
N GLU A 300 -30.16 10.65 2.33
CA GLU A 300 -30.21 9.18 2.46
C GLU A 300 -28.94 8.74 3.20
N GLU A 301 -28.99 8.90 4.52
CA GLU A 301 -28.19 8.06 5.41
C GLU A 301 -28.96 6.75 5.58
N ILE A 302 -28.35 5.63 5.17
CA ILE A 302 -28.19 4.37 5.91
C ILE A 302 -27.60 3.32 4.96
N GLU A 303 -26.57 2.61 5.44
CA GLU A 303 -25.77 1.54 4.80
C GLU A 303 -24.61 1.94 3.86
N VAL A 304 -23.67 2.74 4.37
CA VAL A 304 -22.28 2.75 3.86
C VAL A 304 -21.31 2.67 5.03
N GLN A 305 -21.29 1.53 5.72
CA GLN A 305 -20.32 1.28 6.80
C GLN A 305 -19.23 0.25 6.43
N ASP A 306 -19.30 -0.40 5.26
CA ASP A 306 -18.36 -1.47 4.87
C ASP A 306 -17.40 -1.12 3.72
N LEU A 307 -17.39 0.11 3.20
CA LEU A 307 -16.70 0.44 1.94
C LEU A 307 -15.41 1.26 2.03
N TYR A 308 -14.87 1.54 3.23
CA TYR A 308 -13.78 2.52 3.36
C TYR A 308 -12.47 2.08 4.03
N ASN A 309 -12.21 0.77 4.14
CA ASN A 309 -10.90 0.25 4.57
C ASN A 309 -10.13 -0.56 3.49
N GLU A 310 -10.60 -0.63 2.24
CA GLU A 310 -10.09 -1.58 1.23
C GLU A 310 -9.11 -1.02 0.18
N GLN A 311 -8.68 0.25 0.24
CA GLN A 311 -7.93 0.83 -0.88
C GLN A 311 -6.46 0.39 -0.98
N ILE A 312 -5.88 -0.18 0.08
CA ILE A 312 -4.50 -0.70 0.08
C ILE A 312 -4.39 -2.03 -0.70
N PRO A 313 -5.34 -2.99 -0.57
CA PRO A 313 -5.46 -4.13 -1.48
C PRO A 313 -5.54 -3.76 -2.97
N VAL A 314 -6.27 -2.69 -3.32
CA VAL A 314 -6.58 -2.37 -4.72
C VAL A 314 -5.34 -1.99 -5.52
N GLU A 315 -4.45 -1.15 -4.99
CA GLU A 315 -3.27 -0.69 -5.75
C GLU A 315 -2.24 -1.81 -5.94
N LEU A 316 -1.99 -2.61 -4.90
CA LEU A 316 -1.07 -3.75 -4.99
C LEU A 316 -1.64 -4.84 -5.91
N SER A 317 -2.95 -5.12 -5.81
CA SER A 317 -3.67 -6.03 -6.71
C SER A 317 -3.63 -5.56 -8.16
N ARG A 318 -3.78 -4.24 -8.39
CA ARG A 318 -3.68 -3.62 -9.71
C ARG A 318 -2.29 -3.80 -10.28
N VAL A 319 -1.23 -3.57 -9.50
CA VAL A 319 0.17 -3.76 -9.95
C VAL A 319 0.43 -5.20 -10.39
N VAL A 320 -0.04 -6.19 -9.63
CA VAL A 320 0.09 -7.61 -10.00
C VAL A 320 -0.66 -7.90 -11.29
N SER A 321 -1.94 -7.51 -11.35
CA SER A 321 -2.82 -7.77 -12.50
C SER A 321 -2.34 -7.09 -13.78
N GLU A 322 -1.92 -5.82 -13.71
CA GLU A 322 -1.37 -5.09 -14.84
C GLU A 322 -0.02 -5.65 -15.30
N SER A 323 0.82 -6.09 -14.37
CA SER A 323 2.10 -6.71 -14.73
C SER A 323 1.89 -8.02 -15.47
N LEU A 324 0.94 -8.84 -15.02
CA LEU A 324 0.58 -10.09 -15.69
C LEU A 324 -0.09 -9.84 -17.05
N ALA A 325 -0.96 -8.83 -17.15
CA ALA A 325 -1.56 -8.43 -18.42
C ALA A 325 -0.50 -7.98 -19.44
N LYS A 326 0.45 -7.13 -19.04
CA LYS A 326 1.58 -6.71 -19.89
C LYS A 326 2.43 -7.88 -20.37
N ILE A 327 2.59 -8.91 -19.53
CA ILE A 327 3.31 -10.14 -19.93
C ILE A 327 2.54 -10.89 -21.01
N ILE A 328 1.22 -11.00 -20.88
CA ILE A 328 0.35 -11.61 -21.89
C ILE A 328 0.43 -10.83 -23.20
N ASP A 329 0.36 -9.50 -23.16
CA ASP A 329 0.45 -8.67 -24.37
C ASP A 329 1.76 -8.89 -25.13
N LEU A 330 2.88 -8.99 -24.40
CA LEU A 330 4.18 -9.29 -24.99
C LEU A 330 4.25 -10.70 -25.59
N ILE A 331 3.66 -11.69 -24.92
CA ILE A 331 3.60 -13.06 -25.43
C ILE A 331 2.73 -13.09 -26.69
N ASN A 332 1.57 -12.43 -26.68
CA ASN A 332 0.68 -12.34 -27.83
C ASN A 332 1.34 -11.62 -29.01
N GLU A 333 2.07 -10.55 -28.76
CA GLU A 333 2.85 -9.84 -29.78
C GLU A 333 3.89 -10.77 -30.40
N ASP A 334 4.67 -11.49 -29.59
CA ASP A 334 5.69 -12.41 -30.09
C ASP A 334 5.07 -13.62 -30.82
N LEU A 335 3.92 -14.15 -30.34
CA LEU A 335 3.15 -15.22 -31.02
C LEU A 335 2.63 -14.80 -32.40
N GLY A 336 2.33 -13.52 -32.60
CA GLY A 336 1.94 -12.97 -33.89
C GLY A 336 3.08 -12.86 -34.91
N ARG A 337 4.35 -13.00 -34.48
CA ARG A 337 5.52 -12.81 -35.35
C ARG A 337 5.85 -14.06 -36.15
N VAL A 338 5.97 -13.89 -37.47
CA VAL A 338 6.38 -14.94 -38.41
C VAL A 338 7.80 -15.47 -38.12
N ASP A 339 8.67 -14.65 -37.53
CA ASP A 339 10.09 -14.94 -37.29
C ASP A 339 10.42 -15.37 -35.85
N ILE A 340 9.41 -15.73 -35.05
CA ILE A 340 9.55 -16.00 -33.62
C ILE A 340 10.66 -17.01 -33.28
N ASN A 341 10.84 -18.05 -34.11
CA ASN A 341 11.89 -19.07 -33.91
C ASN A 341 13.31 -18.48 -34.04
N GLY A 342 13.48 -17.51 -34.95
CA GLY A 342 14.74 -16.78 -35.11
C GLY A 342 15.00 -15.82 -33.94
N LEU A 343 13.94 -15.18 -33.43
CA LEU A 343 14.01 -14.30 -32.26
C LEU A 343 14.38 -15.06 -30.98
N LEU A 344 13.74 -16.21 -30.73
CA LEU A 344 14.02 -17.04 -29.56
C LEU A 344 15.47 -17.53 -29.55
N SER A 345 15.99 -17.97 -30.70
CA SER A 345 17.38 -18.41 -30.84
C SER A 345 18.38 -17.30 -30.50
N ARG A 346 18.13 -16.06 -30.92
CA ARG A 346 18.97 -14.90 -30.57
C ARG A 346 18.83 -14.48 -29.12
N ARG A 347 17.63 -14.58 -28.56
CA ARG A 347 17.36 -14.18 -27.17
C ARG A 347 17.93 -15.16 -26.15
N LYS A 348 18.04 -16.45 -26.50
CA LYS A 348 18.63 -17.50 -25.67
C LYS A 348 20.11 -17.24 -25.35
N SER A 349 20.86 -16.60 -26.25
CA SER A 349 22.26 -16.24 -25.99
C SER A 349 22.44 -15.03 -25.07
N LEU A 350 21.38 -14.25 -24.82
CA LEU A 350 21.44 -12.98 -24.08
C LEU A 350 20.93 -13.06 -22.63
N SER A 351 20.11 -14.06 -22.24
CA SER A 351 19.33 -13.99 -20.99
C SER A 351 19.84 -14.79 -19.78
N THR A 352 20.98 -15.47 -19.86
CA THR A 352 21.39 -16.44 -18.83
C THR A 352 21.85 -15.85 -17.49
N ASN A 353 22.34 -14.60 -17.45
CA ASN A 353 23.00 -14.05 -16.25
C ASN A 353 22.17 -13.03 -15.43
N SER A 354 21.13 -12.42 -16.01
CA SER A 354 20.38 -11.34 -15.34
C SER A 354 19.30 -11.86 -14.38
N GLY A 355 18.59 -12.93 -14.76
CA GLY A 355 17.49 -13.49 -13.97
C GLY A 355 17.91 -14.09 -12.63
N GLU A 356 19.06 -14.77 -12.57
CA GLU A 356 19.53 -15.38 -11.32
C GLU A 356 19.90 -14.33 -10.26
N ARG A 357 20.52 -13.22 -10.68
CA ARG A 357 20.83 -12.08 -9.81
C ARG A 357 19.56 -11.44 -9.26
N LEU A 358 18.55 -11.25 -10.11
CA LEU A 358 17.27 -10.65 -9.70
C LEU A 358 16.53 -11.57 -8.72
N ARG A 359 16.51 -12.88 -8.97
CA ARG A 359 15.92 -13.87 -8.06
C ARG A 359 16.56 -13.86 -6.68
N LYS A 360 17.91 -13.80 -6.61
CA LYS A 360 18.64 -13.68 -5.33
C LYS A 360 18.24 -12.41 -4.59
N LYS A 361 18.20 -11.27 -5.28
CA LYS A 361 17.75 -10.00 -4.70
C LYS A 361 16.32 -10.08 -4.15
N ILE A 362 15.37 -10.65 -4.90
CA ILE A 362 13.98 -10.76 -4.46
C ILE A 362 13.85 -11.57 -3.17
N LYS A 363 14.63 -12.66 -3.04
CA LYS A 363 14.63 -13.49 -1.83
C LYS A 363 15.13 -12.71 -0.59
N GLU A 364 16.03 -11.76 -0.79
CA GLU A 364 16.59 -10.94 0.29
C GLU A 364 15.69 -9.76 0.69
N ILE A 365 14.84 -9.26 -0.21
CA ILE A 365 14.03 -8.05 0.01
C ILE A 365 13.16 -8.13 1.26
N PRO A 366 12.38 -9.20 1.53
CA PRO A 366 11.59 -9.27 2.77
C PRO A 366 12.45 -9.16 4.03
N GLY A 367 13.66 -9.74 4.02
CA GLY A 367 14.60 -9.62 5.14
C GLY A 367 15.16 -8.21 5.31
N LEU A 368 15.49 -7.53 4.21
CA LEU A 368 15.94 -6.13 4.25
C LEU A 368 14.81 -5.19 4.68
N TRP A 369 13.61 -5.39 4.16
CA TRP A 369 12.41 -4.66 4.56
C TRP A 369 12.13 -4.82 6.05
N TYR A 370 12.13 -6.05 6.57
CA TYR A 370 11.93 -6.34 7.99
C TYR A 370 12.93 -5.59 8.88
N LYS A 371 14.23 -5.63 8.53
CA LYS A 371 15.28 -4.91 9.26
C LYS A 371 15.03 -3.41 9.24
N ASN A 372 14.70 -2.85 8.09
CA ASN A 372 14.44 -1.42 7.97
C ASN A 372 13.18 -1.01 8.75
N GLN A 373 12.08 -1.74 8.63
CA GLN A 373 10.86 -1.47 9.40
C GLN A 373 11.10 -1.55 10.90
N THR A 374 11.89 -2.53 11.34
CA THR A 374 12.31 -2.62 12.75
C THR A 374 13.01 -1.35 13.22
N LEU A 375 13.89 -0.77 12.40
CA LEU A 375 14.57 0.50 12.74
C LEU A 375 13.59 1.68 12.83
N PHE A 376 12.64 1.76 11.90
CA PHE A 376 11.61 2.81 11.94
C PHE A 376 10.68 2.67 13.15
N ILE A 377 10.25 1.46 13.48
CA ILE A 377 9.45 1.22 14.68
C ILE A 377 10.27 1.53 15.94
N ASN A 378 11.55 1.19 15.99
CA ASN A 378 12.43 1.58 17.09
C ASN A 378 12.52 3.10 17.23
N SER A 379 12.56 3.85 16.13
CA SER A 379 12.49 5.32 16.15
C SER A 379 11.20 5.82 16.81
N ALA A 380 10.05 5.29 16.39
CA ALA A 380 8.76 5.63 16.99
C ALA A 380 8.69 5.27 18.48
N LEU A 381 9.25 4.12 18.87
CA LEU A 381 9.33 3.70 20.27
C LEU A 381 10.23 4.62 21.11
N MET A 382 11.39 5.04 20.57
CA MET A 382 12.28 6.00 21.23
C MET A 382 11.58 7.34 21.45
N GLU A 383 10.81 7.80 20.47
CA GLU A 383 10.01 9.02 20.59
C GLU A 383 8.96 8.92 21.71
N LEU A 384 8.24 7.80 21.79
CA LEU A 384 7.32 7.53 22.91
C LEU A 384 8.04 7.49 24.26
N MET A 385 9.23 6.89 24.32
CA MET A 385 10.06 6.85 25.54
C MET A 385 10.54 8.25 25.94
N LEU A 386 10.92 9.08 24.98
CA LEU A 386 11.33 10.46 25.21
C LEU A 386 10.16 11.31 25.71
N ILE A 387 8.96 11.14 25.15
CA ILE A 387 7.74 11.77 25.66
C ILE A 387 7.46 11.33 27.10
N ALA A 388 7.59 10.05 27.41
CA ALA A 388 7.41 9.53 28.76
C ALA A 388 8.44 10.11 29.74
N ALA A 389 9.72 10.16 29.35
CA ALA A 389 10.79 10.73 30.15
C ALA A 389 10.57 12.23 30.41
N GLN A 390 10.19 13.00 29.38
CA GLN A 390 9.84 14.42 29.53
C GLN A 390 8.72 14.63 30.56
N ASN A 391 7.72 13.75 30.58
CA ASN A 391 6.64 13.83 31.55
C ASN A 391 7.14 13.52 32.98
N GLN A 392 7.99 12.51 33.14
CA GLN A 392 8.58 12.17 34.44
C GLN A 392 9.45 13.31 34.98
N PHE A 393 10.31 13.89 34.15
CA PHE A 393 11.11 15.06 34.53
C PHE A 393 10.24 16.25 34.89
N GLY A 394 9.18 16.52 34.12
CA GLY A 394 8.22 17.58 34.45
C GLY A 394 7.59 17.41 35.84
N VAL A 395 7.23 16.17 36.21
CA VAL A 395 6.70 15.86 37.54
C VAL A 395 7.75 16.07 38.63
N ILE A 396 9.00 15.65 38.40
CA ILE A 396 10.10 15.83 39.36
C ILE A 396 10.37 17.32 39.57
N VAL A 397 10.56 18.07 38.49
CA VAL A 397 10.80 19.53 38.54
C VAL A 397 9.65 20.23 39.26
N TYR A 398 8.40 19.88 38.97
CA TYR A 398 7.25 20.44 39.68
C TYR A 398 7.30 20.16 41.19
N LYS A 399 7.64 18.94 41.61
CA LYS A 399 7.79 18.60 43.04
C LYS A 399 8.90 19.41 43.71
N VAL A 400 10.05 19.57 43.05
CA VAL A 400 11.19 20.36 43.56
C VAL A 400 10.78 21.83 43.71
N VAL A 401 10.20 22.43 42.67
CA VAL A 401 9.75 23.83 42.70
C VAL A 401 8.69 24.05 43.78
N LYS A 402 7.71 23.15 43.88
CA LYS A 402 6.68 23.21 44.92
C LYS A 402 7.31 23.13 46.32
N GLY A 403 8.24 22.20 46.54
CA GLY A 403 8.96 22.08 47.81
C GLY A 403 9.74 23.35 48.15
N ILE A 404 10.44 23.94 47.17
CA ILE A 404 11.15 25.22 47.34
C ILE A 404 10.18 26.32 47.75
N SER A 405 9.05 26.49 47.05
CA SER A 405 8.03 27.47 47.41
C SER A 405 7.48 27.27 48.82
N GLU A 406 7.17 26.03 49.21
CA GLU A 406 6.70 25.72 50.56
C GLU A 406 7.75 26.07 51.63
N THR A 407 9.05 25.82 51.38
CA THR A 407 10.12 26.28 52.29
C THR A 407 10.30 27.79 52.33
N PHE A 408 10.11 28.50 51.21
CA PHE A 408 10.17 29.97 51.20
C PHE A 408 8.99 30.56 51.99
N ASP A 409 7.78 30.07 51.76
CA ASP A 409 6.57 30.55 52.44
C ASP A 409 6.66 30.31 53.96
N ASN A 410 7.22 29.16 54.38
CA ASN A 410 7.43 28.84 55.80
C ASN A 410 8.57 29.61 56.48
N ASN A 411 9.49 30.21 55.73
CA ASN A 411 10.62 30.99 56.26
C ASN A 411 10.40 32.50 56.20
N VAL A 412 9.31 32.97 55.58
CA VAL A 412 8.92 34.39 55.45
C VAL A 412 7.77 34.77 56.41
N THR A 413 7.30 33.81 57.23
CA THR A 413 6.47 34.05 58.42
C THR A 413 7.34 33.97 59.67
#